data_AF-A0A3N9X4S4-F1
#
_entry.id   AF-A0A3N9X4S4-F1
#
_cell.length_a   1.000
_cell.length_b   1.000
_cell.length_c   1.000
_cell.angle_alpha   90.00
_cell.angle_beta   90.00
_cell.angle_gamma   90.00
#
_symmetry.space_group_name_H-M   'P 1'
#
loop_
_entity.id
_entity.type
_entity.pdbx_description
1 polymer ?
#
loop_
_entity_poly.entity_id
_entity_poly.type
_entity_poly.pdbx_seq_one_letter_code
_entity_poly.pdbx_strand_id
1 'polypeptide(L)'
;MPEPTRAVALAALTELWEQGCPIASPDDRERLVNIGLRRWHSFHRRHPRIRQPSHEARIRDLVRGLIEAVEPEPGLVGRLVKDYECVAEAIAAAAAPPRQP
;
A
#
# COMPACT_ATOMS: atom_id res chain seq x y z
N MET A 1 8.62 -12.21 6.41
CA MET A 1 7.61 -12.10 5.32
C MET A 1 7.97 -13.16 4.32
N PRO A 2 7.04 -13.99 3.81
CA PRO A 2 7.42 -14.90 2.75
C PRO A 2 7.83 -14.05 1.54
N GLU A 3 9.07 -14.22 1.10
CA GLU A 3 9.68 -13.64 -0.10
C GLU A 3 8.70 -13.47 -1.30
N PRO A 4 7.76 -14.39 -1.59
CA PRO A 4 6.79 -14.21 -2.68
C PRO A 4 5.90 -12.96 -2.57
N THR A 5 5.40 -12.59 -1.38
CA THR A 5 4.51 -11.42 -1.26
C THR A 5 5.21 -10.12 -1.61
N ARG A 6 6.49 -9.98 -1.23
CA ARG A 6 7.29 -8.80 -1.55
C ARG A 6 7.55 -8.71 -3.05
N ALA A 7 7.93 -9.81 -3.68
CA ALA A 7 8.17 -9.87 -5.12
C ALA A 7 6.91 -9.51 -5.93
N VAL A 8 5.75 -10.04 -5.54
CA VAL A 8 4.46 -9.72 -6.19
C VAL A 8 4.13 -8.23 -6.05
N ALA A 9 4.32 -7.64 -4.87
CA ALA A 9 4.08 -6.21 -4.67
C ALA A 9 5.02 -5.34 -5.51
N LEU A 10 6.31 -5.71 -5.62
CA LEU A 10 7.29 -4.99 -6.45
C LEU A 10 6.93 -5.07 -7.95
N ALA A 11 6.48 -6.23 -8.43
CA ALA A 11 6.02 -6.40 -9.80
C ALA A 11 4.79 -5.52 -10.07
N ALA A 12 3.79 -5.54 -9.18
CA ALA A 12 2.59 -4.72 -9.32
C ALA A 12 2.89 -3.21 -9.34
N LEU A 13 3.82 -2.73 -8.50
CA LEU A 13 4.25 -1.33 -8.56
C LEU A 13 5.07 -1.01 -9.82
N THR A 14 5.75 -1.99 -10.41
CA THR A 14 6.41 -1.80 -11.71
C THR A 14 5.39 -1.56 -12.81
N GLU A 15 4.33 -2.38 -12.85
CA GLU A 15 3.23 -2.22 -13.81
C GLU A 15 2.50 -0.88 -13.63
N LEU A 16 2.23 -0.45 -12.40
CA LEU A 16 1.61 0.86 -12.12
C LEU A 16 2.46 2.02 -12.64
N TRP A 17 3.79 1.93 -12.49
CA TRP A 17 4.70 2.95 -13.02
C TRP A 17 4.65 3.02 -14.54
N GLU A 18 4.65 1.86 -15.22
CA GLU A 18 4.53 1.77 -16.67
C GLU A 18 3.19 2.32 -17.18
N GLN A 19 2.14 2.27 -16.36
CA GLN A 19 0.83 2.86 -16.63
C GLN A 19 0.74 4.36 -16.30
N GLY A 20 1.82 4.97 -15.79
CA GLY A 20 1.90 6.40 -15.52
C GLY A 20 1.52 6.83 -14.10
N CYS A 21 1.42 5.90 -13.15
CA CYS A 21 1.25 6.25 -11.73
C CYS A 21 2.55 6.85 -11.17
N PRO A 22 2.60 8.15 -10.82
CA PRO A 22 3.84 8.82 -10.42
C PRO A 22 4.35 8.34 -9.06
N ILE A 23 3.47 7.87 -8.19
CA ILE A 23 3.81 7.40 -6.84
C ILE A 23 4.59 6.09 -6.89
N ALA A 24 4.40 5.26 -7.93
CA ALA A 24 5.10 3.98 -8.07
C ALA A 24 6.55 4.10 -8.62
N SER A 25 7.14 5.30 -8.52
CA SER A 25 8.48 5.64 -8.99
C SER A 25 9.53 4.57 -8.60
N PRO A 26 10.45 4.20 -9.50
CA PRO A 26 11.56 3.29 -9.20
C PRO A 26 12.35 3.66 -7.94
N ASP A 27 12.53 4.96 -7.69
CA ASP A 27 13.35 5.47 -6.58
C ASP A 27 12.73 5.17 -5.20
N ASP A 28 11.40 5.20 -5.10
CA ASP A 28 10.67 4.97 -3.85
C ASP A 28 10.00 3.59 -3.77
N ARG A 29 10.01 2.81 -4.85
CA ARG A 29 9.26 1.54 -4.98
C ARG A 29 9.52 0.57 -3.84
N GLU A 30 10.79 0.30 -3.54
CA GLU A 30 11.15 -0.63 -2.48
C GLU A 30 10.70 -0.13 -1.11
N ARG A 31 10.84 1.17 -0.87
CA ARG A 31 10.41 1.82 0.36
C ARG A 31 8.90 1.74 0.53
N LEU A 32 8.12 2.01 -0.52
CA LEU A 32 6.66 1.92 -0.55
C LEU A 32 6.19 0.50 -0.22
N VAL A 33 6.75 -0.53 -0.87
CA VAL A 33 6.42 -1.93 -0.59
C VAL A 33 6.73 -2.31 0.85
N ASN A 34 7.93 -1.96 1.35
CA ASN A 34 8.35 -2.32 2.70
C ASN A 34 7.46 -1.65 3.77
N ILE A 35 7.15 -0.37 3.61
CA ILE A 35 6.26 0.36 4.51
C ILE A 35 4.84 -0.22 4.44
N GLY A 36 4.33 -0.42 3.22
CA GLY A 36 2.96 -0.83 3.01
C GLY A 36 2.67 -2.22 3.54
N LEU A 37 3.53 -3.21 3.26
CA LEU A 37 3.39 -4.57 3.79
C LEU A 37 3.45 -4.58 5.31
N ARG A 38 4.42 -3.87 5.91
CA ARG A 38 4.52 -3.75 7.38
C ARG A 38 3.25 -3.16 7.98
N ARG A 39 2.71 -2.09 7.37
CA ARG A 39 1.51 -1.40 7.86
C ARG A 39 0.26 -2.27 7.71
N TRP A 40 0.13 -2.96 6.59
CA TRP A 40 -0.97 -3.89 6.30
C TRP A 40 -1.09 -5.02 7.33
N HIS A 41 0.04 -5.66 7.67
CA HIS A 41 0.07 -6.72 8.67
C HIS A 41 -0.07 -6.22 10.11
N SER A 42 0.29 -4.96 10.36
CA SER A 42 0.17 -4.34 11.69
C SER A 42 -1.19 -3.68 11.93
N PHE A 43 -2.20 -3.89 11.06
CA PHE A 43 -3.49 -3.22 11.16
C PHE A 43 -4.18 -3.44 12.51
N HIS A 44 -4.40 -4.71 12.91
CA HIS A 44 -5.10 -5.03 14.16
C HIS A 44 -4.36 -4.55 15.41
N ARG A 45 -3.03 -4.48 15.36
CA ARG A 45 -2.22 -3.90 16.44
C ARG A 45 -2.46 -2.40 16.61
N ARG A 46 -2.70 -1.67 15.50
CA ARG A 46 -2.96 -0.22 15.51
C ARG A 46 -4.43 0.11 15.76
N HIS A 47 -5.33 -0.82 15.42
CA HIS A 47 -6.77 -0.66 15.55
C HIS A 47 -7.38 -1.77 16.42
N PRO A 48 -7.00 -1.89 17.71
CA PRO A 48 -7.43 -2.99 18.57
C PRO A 48 -8.95 -3.03 18.83
N ARG A 49 -9.65 -1.91 18.61
CA ARG A 49 -11.11 -1.80 18.76
C ARG A 49 -11.87 -2.29 17.52
N ILE A 50 -11.21 -2.46 16.39
CA ILE A 50 -11.84 -2.90 15.14
C ILE A 50 -11.69 -4.42 15.03
N ARG A 51 -12.75 -5.15 15.36
CA ARG A 51 -12.77 -6.62 15.33
C ARG A 51 -12.79 -7.18 13.92
N GLN A 52 -13.57 -6.56 13.02
CA GLN A 52 -13.72 -6.97 11.62
C GLN A 52 -13.59 -5.75 10.71
N PRO A 53 -12.37 -5.34 10.33
CA PRO A 53 -12.19 -4.20 9.44
C PRO A 53 -12.69 -4.53 8.04
N SER A 54 -13.42 -3.60 7.42
CA SER A 54 -13.69 -3.70 5.98
C SER A 54 -12.38 -3.56 5.20
N HIS A 55 -12.36 -4.15 4.00
CA HIS A 55 -11.21 -4.01 3.09
C HIS A 55 -10.89 -2.53 2.83
N GLU A 56 -11.91 -1.73 2.56
CA GLU A 56 -11.79 -0.28 2.33
C GLU A 56 -11.18 0.45 3.54
N ALA A 57 -11.56 0.10 4.77
CA ALA A 57 -10.97 0.70 5.97
C ALA A 57 -9.47 0.40 6.08
N ARG A 58 -9.04 -0.80 5.67
CA ARG A 58 -7.61 -1.16 5.64
C ARG A 58 -6.86 -0.43 4.53
N ILE A 59 -7.48 -0.26 3.36
CA ILE A 59 -6.91 0.54 2.26
C ILE A 59 -6.73 2.00 2.70
N ARG A 60 -7.77 2.65 3.24
CA ARG A 60 -7.68 4.04 3.71
C ARG A 60 -6.59 4.23 4.77
N ASP A 61 -6.46 3.28 5.68
CA ASP A 61 -5.41 3.29 6.70
C ASP A 61 -4.00 3.09 6.14
N LEU A 62 -3.86 2.28 5.08
CA LEU A 62 -2.63 2.07 4.35
C LEU A 62 -2.24 3.34 3.56
N VAL A 63 -3.17 3.91 2.78
CA VAL A 63 -3.00 5.18 2.05
C VAL A 63 -2.46 6.27 2.97
N ARG A 64 -3.16 6.49 4.09
CA ARG A 64 -2.73 7.47 5.10
C ARG A 64 -1.29 7.23 5.55
N GLY A 65 -0.90 5.97 5.69
CA GLY A 65 0.45 5.64 6.11
C GLY A 65 1.56 5.74 5.10
N LEU A 66 1.23 5.54 3.82
CA LEU A 66 2.18 5.78 2.75
C LEU A 66 2.43 7.28 2.65
N ILE A 67 1.37 8.08 2.63
CA ILE A 67 1.44 9.54 2.64
C ILE A 67 2.25 10.06 3.83
N GLU A 68 1.90 9.66 5.06
CA GLU A 68 2.62 10.06 6.29
C GLU A 68 4.11 9.71 6.27
N ALA A 69 4.51 8.69 5.50
CA ALA A 69 5.87 8.17 5.52
C ALA A 69 6.73 8.64 4.34
N VAL A 70 6.12 9.09 3.25
CA VAL A 70 6.82 9.49 2.01
C VAL A 70 6.79 11.00 1.83
N GLU A 71 5.66 11.63 2.13
CA GLU A 71 5.45 13.04 1.85
C GLU A 71 5.99 13.93 2.98
N PRO A 72 6.77 14.98 2.66
CA PRO A 72 7.24 15.93 3.66
C PRO A 72 6.07 16.76 4.24
N GLU A 73 5.05 17.03 3.43
CA GLU A 73 3.85 17.76 3.82
C GLU A 73 2.57 16.95 3.50
N PRO A 74 2.19 15.99 4.35
CA PRO A 74 1.04 15.11 4.13
C PRO A 74 -0.29 15.81 3.84
N GLY A 75 -0.46 17.05 4.30
CA GLY A 75 -1.66 17.86 4.07
C GLY A 75 -1.78 18.41 2.65
N LEU A 76 -0.71 18.38 1.85
CA LEU A 76 -0.66 18.99 0.52
C LEU A 76 -0.77 17.98 -0.64
N VAL A 77 -0.93 16.68 -0.34
CA VAL A 77 -0.99 15.60 -1.36
C VAL A 77 -2.12 15.79 -2.37
N GLY A 78 -3.25 16.37 -1.94
CA GLY A 78 -4.32 16.79 -2.84
C GLY A 78 -4.82 15.67 -3.76
N ARG A 79 -4.66 15.85 -5.08
CA ARG A 79 -5.14 14.89 -6.10
C ARG A 79 -4.34 13.58 -6.14
N LEU A 80 -3.10 13.58 -5.65
CA LEU A 80 -2.23 12.39 -5.64
C LEU A 80 -2.73 11.31 -4.68
N VAL A 81 -3.72 11.60 -3.82
CA VAL A 81 -4.35 10.60 -2.96
C VAL A 81 -4.87 9.40 -3.77
N LYS A 82 -5.38 9.63 -4.99
CA LYS A 82 -5.83 8.55 -5.88
C LYS A 82 -4.70 7.64 -6.34
N ASP A 83 -3.52 8.19 -6.59
CA ASP A 83 -2.34 7.41 -6.95
C ASP A 83 -1.84 6.59 -5.75
N TYR A 84 -1.90 7.17 -4.54
CA TYR A 84 -1.65 6.43 -3.31
C TYR A 84 -2.68 5.32 -3.06
N GLU A 85 -3.95 5.53 -3.42
CA GLU A 85 -4.99 4.48 -3.39
C GLU A 85 -4.63 3.32 -4.31
N CYS A 86 -4.25 3.57 -5.57
CA CYS A 86 -3.80 2.54 -6.50
C CYS A 86 -2.61 1.73 -5.96
N VAL A 87 -1.61 2.41 -5.39
CA VAL A 87 -0.44 1.75 -4.78
C VAL A 87 -0.86 0.92 -3.55
N ALA A 88 -1.75 1.44 -2.71
CA ALA A 88 -2.25 0.73 -1.55
C ALA A 88 -3.03 -0.54 -1.93
N GLU A 89 -3.86 -0.48 -2.98
CA GLU A 89 -4.60 -1.63 -3.51
C GLU A 89 -3.67 -2.71 -4.04
N ALA A 90 -2.63 -2.34 -4.82
CA ALA A 90 -1.64 -3.28 -5.32
C ALA A 90 -0.90 -4.01 -4.19
N ILE A 91 -0.48 -3.28 -3.15
CA ILE A 91 0.17 -3.86 -1.96
C ILE A 91 -0.80 -4.77 -1.20
N ALA A 92 -2.06 -4.35 -1.03
CA ALA A 92 -3.07 -5.14 -0.33
C ALA A 92 -3.41 -6.44 -1.08
N ALA A 93 -3.48 -6.39 -2.41
CA ALA A 93 -3.72 -7.55 -3.26
C ALA A 93 -2.57 -8.56 -3.15
N ALA A 94 -1.32 -8.09 -3.17
CA ALA A 94 -0.14 -8.94 -2.98
C ALA A 94 -0.11 -9.61 -1.60
N ALA A 95 -0.64 -8.93 -0.57
CA ALA A 95 -0.66 -9.39 0.81
C ALA A 95 -1.91 -10.21 1.18
N ALA A 96 -2.91 -10.30 0.29
CA ALA A 96 -4.05 -11.16 0.46
C ALA A 96 -3.66 -12.60 0.08
N PRO A 97 -4.23 -13.64 0.74
CA PRO A 97 -4.08 -15.00 0.26
C PRO A 97 -4.62 -15.10 -1.18
N PRO A 98 -4.03 -15.95 -2.04
CA PRO A 98 -4.57 -16.16 -3.38
C PRO A 98 -6.03 -16.57 -3.25
N ARG A 99 -6.93 -15.86 -3.94
CA ARG A 99 -8.30 -16.33 -4.09
C ARG A 99 -8.21 -17.65 -4.84
N GLN A 100 -8.44 -18.77 -4.16
CA GLN A 100 -8.69 -20.03 -4.85
C GLN A 100 -10.01 -19.86 -5.61
N PRO A 101 -10.07 -20.28 -6.90
CA PRO A 101 -11.28 -20.25 -7.70
C PRO A 101 -12.37 -21.16 -7.13
#